data_AF-A0A0A7RQG5-F1
#
_entry.id   AF-A0A0A7RQG5-F1
#
_cell.length_a   1.000
_cell.length_b   1.000
_cell.length_c   1.000
_cell.angle_alpha   90.00
_cell.angle_beta   90.00
_cell.angle_gamma   90.00
#
_symmetry.space_group_name_H-M   'P 1'
#
loop_
_entity.id
_entity.type
_entity.pdbx_description
1 polymer ?
#
loop_
_entity_poly.entity_id
_entity_poly.type
_entity_poly.pdbx_seq_one_letter_code
_entity_poly.pdbx_strand_id
1 'polypeptide(L)'
;AIECRVCGDKASGFHYGVHACEGCKGFFRRTIRLKLIYDRCDLNCRIHKKSRNKCQYCRFQKCLAVGMSHNAIRFGRMPQAEKEKLLAEISSDIDQLNPESADLRALAKHLYDSYIKSFP
;
A
#
# COMPACT_ATOMS: atom_id res chain seq x y z
N ALA A 1 -2.89 4.81 -7.32
CA ALA A 1 -2.84 3.39 -6.90
C ALA A 1 -1.67 3.22 -5.93
N ILE A 2 -1.81 2.42 -4.87
CA ILE A 2 -0.74 2.27 -3.87
C ILE A 2 0.44 1.46 -4.45
N GLU A 3 1.66 1.94 -4.24
CA GLU A 3 2.88 1.31 -4.74
C GLU A 3 3.55 0.39 -3.71
N CYS A 4 4.27 -0.61 -4.20
CA CYS A 4 5.07 -1.51 -3.38
C CYS A 4 6.29 -0.77 -2.82
N ARG A 5 6.38 -0.68 -1.50
CA ARG A 5 7.48 -0.01 -0.78
C ARG A 5 8.86 -0.60 -1.09
N VAL A 6 8.94 -1.84 -1.58
CA VAL A 6 10.19 -2.51 -1.93
C VAL A 6 10.66 -2.16 -3.35
N CYS A 7 9.79 -2.26 -4.36
CA CYS A 7 10.22 -2.21 -5.77
C CYS A 7 9.47 -1.20 -6.65
N GLY A 8 8.50 -0.45 -6.11
CA GLY A 8 7.68 0.51 -6.85
C GLY A 8 6.67 -0.08 -7.83
N ASP A 9 6.55 -1.42 -7.90
CA ASP A 9 5.48 -2.06 -8.67
C ASP A 9 4.12 -1.86 -7.98
N LYS A 10 3.01 -2.06 -8.70
CA LYS A 10 1.65 -1.93 -8.12
C LYS A 10 1.50 -2.87 -6.91
N ALA A 11 1.15 -2.33 -5.75
CA ALA A 11 0.89 -3.13 -4.57
C ALA A 11 -0.41 -3.93 -4.74
N SER A 12 -0.43 -5.17 -4.25
CA SER A 12 -1.64 -6.00 -4.22
C SER A 12 -2.37 -5.93 -2.88
N GLY A 13 -1.73 -5.35 -1.86
CA GLY A 13 -2.31 -5.19 -0.52
C GLY A 13 -1.25 -4.89 0.52
N PHE A 14 -1.65 -5.04 1.79
CA PHE A 14 -0.79 -4.89 2.96
C PHE A 14 -0.28 -6.28 3.37
N HIS A 15 0.99 -6.58 3.10
CA HIS A 15 1.57 -7.90 3.34
C HIS A 15 2.75 -7.76 4.29
N TYR A 16 2.76 -8.56 5.36
CA TYR A 16 3.85 -8.58 6.35
C TYR A 16 4.15 -7.19 6.94
N GLY A 17 3.12 -6.36 7.13
CA GLY A 17 3.28 -5.03 7.73
C GLY A 17 3.56 -3.88 6.76
N VAL A 18 3.57 -4.11 5.43
CA VAL A 18 3.82 -3.04 4.45
C VAL A 18 2.97 -3.20 3.19
N HIS A 19 2.76 -2.12 2.44
CA HIS A 19 2.24 -2.20 1.08
C HIS A 19 3.24 -2.87 0.14
N ALA A 20 2.89 -4.04 -0.38
CA ALA A 20 3.76 -4.84 -1.23
C ALA A 20 3.03 -5.42 -2.45
N CYS A 21 3.78 -5.64 -3.52
CA CYS A 21 3.31 -6.41 -4.69
C CYS A 21 3.41 -7.91 -4.43
N GLU A 22 2.70 -8.72 -5.21
CA GLU A 22 2.75 -10.20 -5.12
C GLU A 22 4.17 -10.76 -5.25
N GLY A 23 5.01 -10.13 -6.08
CA GLY A 23 6.40 -10.54 -6.26
C GLY A 23 7.25 -10.38 -5.00
N CYS A 24 7.11 -9.29 -4.26
CA CYS A 24 7.89 -9.05 -3.02
C CYS A 24 7.29 -9.79 -1.81
N LYS A 25 5.96 -9.91 -1.75
CA LYS A 25 5.26 -10.78 -0.81
C LYS A 25 5.74 -12.23 -0.91
N GLY A 26 5.72 -12.79 -2.12
CA GLY A 26 6.14 -14.17 -2.37
C GLY A 26 7.63 -14.40 -2.11
N PHE A 27 8.47 -13.44 -2.50
CA PHE A 27 9.90 -13.47 -2.22
C PHE A 27 10.17 -13.51 -0.70
N PHE A 28 9.64 -12.55 0.05
CA PHE A 28 9.82 -12.47 1.51
C PHE A 28 9.34 -13.74 2.21
N ARG A 29 8.14 -14.21 1.89
CA ARG A 29 7.59 -15.48 2.42
C ARG A 29 8.52 -16.66 2.19
N ARG A 30 9.07 -16.78 0.96
CA ARG A 30 9.96 -17.89 0.60
C ARG A 30 11.26 -17.82 1.37
N THR A 31 11.88 -16.63 1.45
CA THR A 31 13.13 -16.42 2.19
C THR A 31 12.98 -16.83 3.65
N ILE A 32 11.91 -16.38 4.33
CA ILE A 32 11.66 -16.73 5.73
C ILE A 32 11.34 -18.24 5.90
N ARG A 33 10.40 -18.78 5.12
CA ARG A 33 9.94 -20.18 5.27
C ARG A 33 11.07 -21.19 5.04
N LEU A 34 11.91 -20.92 4.05
CA LEU A 34 13.03 -21.79 3.69
C LEU A 34 14.33 -21.41 4.38
N LYS A 35 14.33 -20.38 5.26
CA LYS A 35 15.52 -19.85 5.93
C LYS A 35 16.68 -19.59 4.96
N LEU A 36 16.38 -19.00 3.80
CA LEU A 36 17.39 -18.74 2.77
C LEU A 36 18.35 -17.64 3.24
N ILE A 37 19.64 -17.91 3.08
CA ILE A 37 20.72 -16.95 3.31
C ILE A 37 21.28 -16.58 1.94
N TYR A 38 21.40 -15.29 1.66
CA TYR A 38 21.95 -14.78 0.41
C TYR A 38 23.33 -14.20 0.67
N ASP A 39 24.25 -14.38 -0.28
CA ASP A 39 25.59 -13.80 -0.22
C ASP A 39 25.52 -12.29 -0.08
N ARG A 40 26.36 -11.76 0.81
CA ARG A 40 26.40 -10.33 1.12
C ARG A 40 26.76 -9.54 -0.14
N CYS A 41 26.07 -8.42 -0.33
CA CYS A 41 26.37 -7.47 -1.39
C CYS A 41 26.43 -6.06 -0.82
N ASP A 42 27.59 -5.40 -0.94
CA ASP A 42 27.84 -4.08 -0.39
C ASP A 42 27.53 -2.94 -1.38
N LEU A 43 27.08 -3.26 -2.60
CA LEU A 43 26.78 -2.29 -3.66
C LEU A 43 25.50 -1.49 -3.44
N ASN A 44 24.73 -1.76 -2.38
CA ASN A 44 23.46 -1.10 -2.08
C ASN A 44 22.52 -1.00 -3.29
N CYS A 45 22.27 -2.14 -3.95
CA CYS A 45 21.58 -2.17 -5.24
C CYS A 45 20.20 -1.50 -5.18
N ARG A 46 19.92 -0.62 -6.16
CA ARG A 46 18.60 -0.01 -6.33
C ARG A 46 17.56 -1.04 -6.78
N ILE A 47 16.51 -1.21 -5.97
CA ILE A 47 15.44 -2.17 -6.21
C ILE A 47 14.24 -1.48 -6.86
N HIS A 48 14.01 -1.78 -8.14
CA HIS A 48 12.86 -1.35 -8.94
C HIS A 48 12.20 -2.56 -9.62
N LYS A 49 11.00 -2.41 -10.19
CA LYS A 49 10.25 -3.50 -10.85
C LYS A 49 11.11 -4.37 -11.78
N LYS A 50 11.93 -3.76 -12.64
CA LYS A 50 12.80 -4.46 -13.60
C LYS A 50 14.08 -5.03 -12.97
N SER A 51 14.64 -4.38 -11.94
CA SER A 51 15.92 -4.77 -11.32
C SER A 51 15.79 -5.65 -10.08
N ARG A 52 14.58 -5.83 -9.54
CA ARG A 52 14.35 -6.51 -8.25
C ARG A 52 14.84 -7.96 -8.17
N ASN A 53 15.11 -8.61 -9.29
CA ASN A 53 15.62 -9.98 -9.32
C ASN A 53 17.15 -10.06 -9.48
N LYS A 54 17.86 -8.93 -9.69
CA LYS A 54 19.31 -8.92 -9.93
C LYS A 54 20.14 -9.28 -8.70
N CYS A 55 19.69 -8.84 -7.52
CA CYS A 55 20.39 -9.13 -6.26
C CYS A 55 19.37 -9.50 -5.17
N GLN A 56 19.40 -10.76 -4.74
CA GLN A 56 18.49 -11.28 -3.72
C GLN A 56 18.80 -10.70 -2.34
N TYR A 57 20.08 -10.56 -2.00
CA TYR A 57 20.53 -9.95 -0.75
C TYR A 57 19.97 -8.53 -0.58
N CYS A 58 20.28 -7.60 -1.49
CA CYS A 58 19.80 -6.22 -1.39
C CYS A 58 18.27 -6.13 -1.44
N ARG A 59 17.59 -7.01 -2.18
CA ARG A 59 16.12 -7.05 -2.18
C ARG A 59 15.57 -7.45 -0.81
N PHE A 60 16.14 -8.48 -0.18
CA PHE A 60 15.69 -8.94 1.13
C PHE A 60 16.02 -7.92 2.22
N GLN A 61 17.22 -7.32 2.18
CA GLN A 61 17.58 -6.22 3.07
C GLN A 61 16.61 -5.04 2.92
N LYS A 62 16.23 -4.68 1.69
CA LYS A 62 15.23 -3.63 1.48
C LYS A 62 13.85 -4.03 2.04
N CYS A 63 13.42 -5.29 1.90
CA CYS A 63 12.18 -5.76 2.53
C CYS A 63 12.20 -5.52 4.05
N LEU A 64 13.28 -5.89 4.73
CA LEU A 64 13.43 -5.67 6.17
C LEU A 64 13.46 -4.18 6.51
N ALA A 65 14.23 -3.39 5.76
CA ALA A 65 14.39 -1.95 5.99
C ALA A 65 13.08 -1.16 5.84
N VAL A 66 12.16 -1.60 4.96
CA VAL A 66 10.83 -0.95 4.83
C VAL A 66 9.81 -1.46 5.86
N GLY A 67 10.18 -2.39 6.72
CA GLY A 67 9.34 -2.89 7.81
C GLY A 67 8.65 -4.24 7.55
N MET A 68 9.05 -5.01 6.53
CA MET A 68 8.47 -6.35 6.35
C MET A 68 8.86 -7.28 7.51
N SER A 69 7.87 -7.84 8.19
CA SER A 69 8.08 -8.72 9.34
C SER A 69 7.15 -9.93 9.32
N HIS A 70 7.68 -11.09 9.70
CA HIS A 70 6.87 -12.29 9.91
C HIS A 70 5.83 -12.10 11.04
N ASN A 71 6.16 -11.31 12.06
CA ASN A 71 5.26 -11.09 13.20
C ASN A 71 4.09 -10.17 12.83
N ALA A 72 4.25 -9.35 11.79
CA ALA A 72 3.22 -8.44 11.30
C ALA A 72 2.11 -9.14 10.49
N ILE A 73 2.17 -10.47 10.32
CA ILE A 73 1.08 -11.26 9.70
C ILE A 73 -0.21 -11.17 10.52
N ARG A 74 -0.14 -10.92 11.83
CA ARG A 74 -1.33 -10.67 12.67
C ARG A 74 -2.14 -9.47 12.16
N PHE A 75 -1.48 -8.52 11.51
CA PHE A 75 -2.07 -7.35 10.83
C PHE A 75 -2.25 -7.59 9.32
N GLY A 76 -2.15 -8.84 8.86
CA GLY A 76 -2.01 -9.22 7.44
C GLY A 76 -3.18 -8.81 6.54
N ARG A 77 -4.35 -8.54 7.10
CA ARG A 77 -5.34 -7.68 6.45
C ARG A 77 -5.36 -6.39 7.25
N MET A 78 -5.13 -5.27 6.57
CA MET A 78 -5.30 -3.95 7.18
C MET A 78 -6.67 -3.93 7.87
N PRO A 79 -6.74 -3.64 9.18
CA PRO A 79 -8.00 -3.49 9.88
C PRO A 79 -8.90 -2.53 9.13
N GLN A 80 -10.19 -2.84 9.08
CA GLN A 80 -11.14 -2.02 8.32
C GLN A 80 -11.16 -0.57 8.80
N ALA A 81 -11.00 -0.33 10.10
CA ALA A 81 -10.87 1.00 10.67
C ALA A 81 -9.64 1.78 10.15
N GLU A 82 -8.50 1.11 9.97
CA GLU A 82 -7.29 1.74 9.43
C GLU A 82 -7.43 2.03 7.93
N LYS A 83 -8.11 1.13 7.20
CA LYS A 83 -8.50 1.35 5.81
C LYS A 83 -9.43 2.55 5.67
N GLU A 84 -10.44 2.67 6.54
CA GLU A 84 -11.39 3.78 6.57
C GLU A 84 -10.69 5.10 6.91
N LYS A 85 -9.76 5.09 7.86
CA LYS A 85 -8.93 6.26 8.20
C LYS A 85 -8.10 6.74 7.01
N LEU A 86 -7.39 5.84 6.32
CA LEU A 86 -6.62 6.19 5.11
C LEU A 86 -7.51 6.71 3.98
N LEU A 87 -8.70 6.13 3.79
CA LEU A 87 -9.66 6.62 2.79
C LEU A 87 -10.19 8.02 3.15
N ALA A 88 -10.44 8.28 4.44
CA ALA A 88 -10.85 9.60 4.91
C ALA A 88 -9.75 10.64 4.70
N GLU A 89 -8.49 10.31 5.02
CA GLU A 89 -7.33 11.18 4.79
C GLU A 89 -7.14 11.52 3.30
N ILE A 90 -7.26 10.53 2.40
CA ILE A 90 -7.20 10.75 0.96
C ILE A 90 -8.37 11.63 0.47
N SER A 91 -9.58 11.44 1.02
CA SER A 91 -10.73 12.29 0.67
C SER A 91 -10.50 13.74 1.09
N SER A 92 -9.96 13.97 2.30
CA SER A 92 -9.67 15.32 2.77
C SER A 92 -8.58 16.02 1.95
N ASP A 93 -7.56 15.27 1.50
CA ASP A 93 -6.50 15.84 0.66
C ASP A 93 -7.02 16.22 -0.75
N ILE A 94 -7.95 15.43 -1.31
CA ILE A 94 -8.64 15.74 -2.57
C ILE A 94 -9.53 16.99 -2.41
N ASP A 95 -10.24 17.10 -1.29
CA ASP A 95 -11.12 18.23 -0.98
C ASP A 95 -10.33 19.54 -0.80
N GLN A 96 -9.10 19.46 -0.29
CA GLN A 96 -8.19 20.61 -0.15
C GLN A 96 -7.54 21.04 -1.48
N LEU A 97 -7.25 20.10 -2.39
CA LEU A 97 -6.61 20.40 -3.68
C LEU A 97 -7.59 20.95 -4.73
N ASN A 98 -8.89 20.72 -4.58
CA ASN A 98 -9.91 21.30 -5.46
C ASN A 98 -11.21 21.65 -4.71
N PRO A 99 -11.29 22.86 -4.12
CA PRO A 99 -12.42 23.33 -3.33
C PRO A 99 -13.77 23.25 -4.07
N GLU A 100 -13.78 23.49 -5.38
CA GLU A 100 -15.00 23.38 -6.20
C GLU A 100 -15.59 21.96 -6.16
N SER A 101 -14.75 20.92 -6.03
CA SER A 101 -15.22 19.53 -6.01
C SER A 101 -15.91 19.14 -4.70
N ALA A 102 -15.61 19.84 -3.60
CA ALA A 102 -16.27 19.67 -2.32
C ALA A 102 -17.65 20.35 -2.33
N ASP A 103 -17.71 21.58 -2.86
CA ASP A 103 -18.96 22.34 -3.01
C ASP A 103 -19.95 21.64 -3.96
N LEU A 104 -19.47 21.11 -5.10
CA LEU A 104 -20.28 20.32 -6.03
C LEU A 104 -20.88 19.07 -5.38
N ARG A 105 -20.12 18.38 -4.53
CA ARG A 105 -20.61 17.21 -3.78
C ARG A 105 -21.66 17.59 -2.74
N ALA A 106 -21.44 18.68 -2.01
CA ALA A 106 -22.41 19.19 -1.03
C ALA A 106 -23.72 19.61 -1.69
N LEU A 107 -23.63 20.32 -2.82
CA LEU A 107 -24.79 20.72 -3.62
C LEU A 107 -25.56 19.52 -4.16
N ALA A 108 -24.86 18.54 -4.74
CA ALA A 108 -25.48 17.32 -5.27
C ALA A 108 -26.25 16.55 -4.17
N LYS A 109 -25.67 16.47 -2.96
CA LYS A 109 -26.36 15.87 -1.80
C LYS A 109 -27.62 16.64 -1.42
N HIS A 110 -27.54 17.98 -1.36
CA HIS A 110 -28.69 18.81 -1.01
C HIS A 110 -29.83 18.69 -2.05
N LEU A 111 -29.49 18.61 -3.33
CA LEU A 111 -30.47 18.40 -4.42
C LEU A 111 -31.15 17.04 -4.30
N TYR A 112 -30.39 15.97 -4.01
CA TYR A 112 -30.95 14.63 -3.83
C TYR A 112 -31.86 14.54 -2.60
N ASP A 113 -31.42 15.09 -1.46
CA ASP A 113 -32.21 15.12 -0.22
C ASP A 113 -33.51 15.91 -0.41
N SER A 114 -33.46 17.00 -1.17
CA SER A 114 -34.65 17.79 -1.52
C SER A 114 -35.58 17.03 -2.46
N TYR A 115 -35.03 16.34 -3.46
CA TYR A 115 -35.79 15.52 -4.41
C TYR A 115 -36.58 14.42 -3.70
N ILE A 116 -35.94 13.64 -2.81
CA ILE A 116 -36.61 12.56 -2.06
C ILE A 116 -37.71 13.10 -1.13
N LYS A 117 -37.53 14.30 -0.55
CA LYS A 117 -38.57 14.93 0.28
C LYS A 117 -39.75 15.43 -0.53
N SER A 118 -39.51 15.93 -1.74
CA SER A 118 -40.54 16.48 -2.61
C SER A 118 -41.24 15.40 -3.44
N PHE A 119 -40.61 14.25 -3.66
CA PHE A 119 -41.09 13.15 -4.50
C PHE A 119 -40.84 11.80 -3.79
N PRO A 120 -41.73 11.37 -2.88
CA PRO A 120 -41.67 10.07 -2.20
C PRO A 120 -41.88 8.87 -3.13
#